data_AF-A0A2W5QJJ3-F1
#
_entry.id   AF-A0A2W5QJJ3-F1
#
_cell.length_a   1.000
_cell.length_b   1.000
_cell.length_c   1.000
_cell.angle_alpha   90.00
_cell.angle_beta   90.00
_cell.angle_gamma   90.00
#
_symmetry.space_group_name_H-M   'P 1'
#
loop_
_entity.id
_entity.type
_entity.pdbx_description
1 polymer ?
#
loop_
_entity_poly.entity_id
_entity_poly.type
_entity_poly.pdbx_seq_one_letter_code
_entity_poly.pdbx_strand_id
1 'polypeptide(L)'
;MKHVVGATLIAASLLAAPTVSAKQKLTGEQQLAKILDGRVAGKPVSCIPLNQSQNTQIIDKTAIVYRVGGTYYVNRPNNAENLDSDNILVTKLYSSQLCRLDTIQLRDRTMPSMWNGFVSLQDFVPYTKPKTAK
;
A
#
# COMPACT_ATOMS: atom_id res chain seq x y z
N MET A 1 34.41 -44.12 -57.17
CA MET A 1 33.31 -43.25 -56.67
C MET A 1 33.29 -43.46 -55.15
N LYS A 2 34.02 -42.67 -54.33
CA LYS A 2 33.56 -41.50 -53.55
C LYS A 2 32.18 -41.79 -52.90
N HIS A 3 31.96 -41.80 -51.58
CA HIS A 3 32.19 -40.77 -50.55
C HIS A 3 32.24 -41.42 -49.13
N VAL A 4 33.22 -41.14 -48.26
CA VAL A 4 33.30 -40.15 -47.14
C VAL A 4 32.43 -40.44 -45.89
N VAL A 5 33.16 -40.65 -44.78
CA VAL A 5 32.95 -40.51 -43.32
C VAL A 5 31.74 -39.69 -42.81
N GLY A 6 31.17 -40.10 -41.67
CA GLY A 6 30.42 -39.21 -40.77
C GLY A 6 30.07 -39.83 -39.41
N ALA A 7 30.87 -39.55 -38.38
CA ALA A 7 30.53 -39.84 -36.98
C ALA A 7 29.78 -38.63 -36.38
N THR A 8 28.54 -38.84 -35.91
CA THR A 8 27.71 -37.80 -35.30
C THR A 8 27.77 -37.89 -33.77
N LEU A 9 28.50 -36.97 -33.15
CA LEU A 9 28.41 -36.65 -31.72
C LEU A 9 27.17 -35.75 -31.51
N ILE A 10 26.17 -36.23 -30.78
CA ILE A 10 25.02 -35.42 -30.36
C ILE A 10 25.43 -34.71 -29.06
N ALA A 11 25.82 -33.44 -29.17
CA ALA A 11 26.00 -32.56 -28.03
C ALA A 11 24.62 -32.07 -27.54
N ALA A 12 24.17 -32.55 -26.38
CA ALA A 12 22.97 -32.05 -25.72
C ALA A 12 23.28 -30.72 -25.03
N SER A 13 22.88 -29.61 -25.65
CA SER A 13 22.96 -28.27 -25.07
C SER A 13 21.89 -28.10 -23.97
N LEU A 14 22.33 -27.99 -22.72
CA LEU A 14 21.49 -27.57 -21.59
C LEU A 14 21.07 -26.11 -21.78
N LEU A 15 19.80 -25.89 -22.13
CA LEU A 15 19.19 -24.56 -22.08
C LEU A 15 18.96 -24.19 -20.61
N ALA A 16 19.87 -23.40 -20.03
CA ALA A 16 19.64 -22.71 -18.77
C ALA A 16 18.65 -21.55 -19.02
N ALA A 17 17.36 -21.80 -18.80
CA ALA A 17 16.37 -20.73 -18.81
C ALA A 17 16.51 -19.87 -17.54
N PRO A 18 16.54 -18.53 -17.63
CA PRO A 18 16.53 -17.69 -16.45
C PRO A 18 15.16 -17.81 -15.77
N THR A 19 15.13 -18.35 -14.55
CA THR A 19 13.93 -18.27 -13.70
C THR A 19 13.74 -16.81 -13.30
N VAL A 20 12.82 -16.11 -13.96
CA VAL A 20 12.34 -14.81 -13.51
C VAL A 20 11.64 -15.02 -12.17
N SER A 21 12.37 -14.81 -11.07
CA SER A 21 11.81 -14.82 -9.72
C SER A 21 10.94 -13.58 -9.55
N ALA A 22 9.65 -13.68 -9.89
CA ALA A 22 8.67 -12.69 -9.51
C ALA A 22 8.66 -12.57 -7.98
N LYS A 23 9.23 -11.49 -7.43
CA LYS A 23 9.11 -11.20 -5.98
C LYS A 23 7.61 -11.15 -5.66
N GLN A 24 7.16 -12.05 -4.81
CA GLN A 24 5.77 -12.08 -4.35
C GLN A 24 5.42 -10.72 -3.74
N LYS A 25 4.40 -10.04 -4.28
CA LYS A 25 3.91 -8.77 -3.74
C LYS A 25 3.47 -9.02 -2.29
N LEU A 26 3.93 -8.18 -1.36
CA LEU A 26 3.49 -8.25 0.03
C LEU A 26 1.96 -8.11 0.09
N THR A 27 1.33 -8.83 1.01
CA THR A 27 -0.06 -8.55 1.39
C THR A 27 -0.16 -7.16 2.02
N GLY A 28 -1.35 -6.57 2.03
CA GLY A 28 -1.54 -5.25 2.61
C GLY A 28 -1.19 -5.20 4.10
N GLU A 29 -1.58 -6.20 4.89
CA GLU A 29 -1.18 -6.26 6.31
C GLU A 29 0.34 -6.42 6.51
N GLN A 30 1.03 -7.17 5.65
CA GLN A 30 2.51 -7.24 5.68
C GLN A 30 3.16 -5.90 5.33
N GLN A 31 2.63 -5.19 4.33
CA GLN A 31 3.08 -3.86 3.98
C GLN A 31 2.86 -2.87 5.13
N LEU A 32 1.68 -2.92 5.76
CA LEU A 32 1.35 -2.08 6.91
C LEU A 32 2.27 -2.38 8.09
N ALA A 33 2.48 -3.65 8.43
CA ALA A 33 3.41 -4.05 9.50
C ALA A 33 4.82 -3.50 9.25
N LYS A 34 5.31 -3.55 8.01
CA LYS A 34 6.61 -2.99 7.63
C LYS A 34 6.66 -1.46 7.80
N ILE A 35 5.59 -0.74 7.47
CA ILE A 35 5.52 0.73 7.67
C ILE A 35 5.51 1.08 9.16
N LEU A 36 4.90 0.23 9.97
CA LEU A 36 4.72 0.42 11.41
C LEU A 36 5.87 -0.14 12.25
N ASP A 37 6.89 -0.72 11.62
CA ASP A 37 8.01 -1.35 12.32
C ASP A 37 8.70 -0.38 13.30
N GLY A 38 8.98 -0.88 14.50
CA GLY A 38 9.54 -0.08 15.60
C GLY A 38 8.63 1.03 16.14
N ARG A 39 7.31 0.98 15.87
CA ARG A 39 6.32 1.94 16.40
C ARG A 39 5.31 1.25 17.30
N VAL A 40 4.77 2.00 18.25
CA VAL A 40 3.79 1.52 19.24
C VAL A 40 2.44 2.17 18.97
N ALA A 41 1.40 1.35 18.96
CA ALA A 41 0.02 1.80 18.85
C ALA A 41 -0.42 2.55 20.13
N GLY A 42 -1.03 3.72 19.95
CA GLY A 42 -1.67 4.49 21.01
C GLY A 42 -3.19 4.32 21.03
N LYS A 43 -3.85 5.11 21.89
CA LYS A 43 -5.31 5.16 21.95
C LYS A 43 -5.88 5.70 20.63
N PRO A 44 -6.90 5.05 20.04
CA PRO A 44 -7.56 5.57 18.86
C PRO A 44 -8.11 6.99 19.09
N VAL A 45 -8.06 7.81 18.04
CA VAL A 45 -8.60 9.17 18.04
C VAL A 45 -9.60 9.31 16.91
N SER A 46 -10.64 10.12 17.12
CA SER A 46 -11.71 10.27 16.13
C SER A 46 -11.38 11.26 15.01
N CYS A 47 -10.42 12.16 15.18
CA CYS A 47 -10.06 13.14 14.15
C CYS A 47 -8.55 13.43 14.14
N ILE A 48 -8.00 13.72 12.96
CA ILE A 48 -6.61 14.13 12.77
C ILE A 48 -6.54 15.49 12.02
N PRO A 49 -5.51 16.32 12.25
CA PRO A 49 -5.34 17.56 11.53
C PRO A 49 -4.83 17.27 10.10
N LEU A 50 -5.73 17.25 9.12
CA LEU A 50 -5.37 16.88 7.75
C LEU A 50 -4.43 17.89 7.10
N ASN A 51 -4.59 19.18 7.43
CA ASN A 51 -3.72 20.26 6.97
C ASN A 51 -2.24 20.08 7.39
N GLN A 52 -1.96 19.24 8.39
CA GLN A 52 -0.61 18.91 8.83
C GLN A 52 -0.13 17.55 8.29
N SER A 53 -0.97 16.84 7.52
CA SER A 53 -0.60 15.58 6.89
C SER A 53 0.39 15.84 5.77
N GLN A 54 1.60 15.29 5.93
CA GLN A 54 2.70 15.46 4.98
C GLN A 54 2.74 14.37 3.93
N ASN A 55 2.16 13.21 4.25
CA ASN A 55 2.13 12.06 3.37
C ASN A 55 0.90 11.21 3.68
N THR A 56 0.25 10.74 2.64
CA THR A 56 -0.88 9.82 2.72
C THR A 56 -0.54 8.60 1.88
N GLN A 57 -0.58 7.43 2.48
CA GLN A 57 -0.30 6.17 1.79
C GLN A 57 -1.50 5.24 1.88
N ILE A 58 -1.99 4.80 0.72
CA ILE A 58 -2.99 3.73 0.62
C ILE A 58 -2.27 2.40 0.72
N ILE A 59 -2.81 1.50 1.55
CA ILE A 59 -2.40 0.11 1.65
C ILE A 59 -3.54 -0.71 1.06
N ASP A 60 -3.29 -1.33 -0.09
CA ASP A 60 -4.29 -2.06 -0.88
C ASP A 60 -5.15 -2.95 0.02
N LYS A 61 -6.47 -2.80 -0.12
CA LYS A 61 -7.48 -3.62 0.54
C LYS A 61 -7.43 -3.61 2.08
N THR A 62 -6.70 -2.67 2.69
CA THR A 62 -6.28 -2.79 4.10
C THR A 62 -6.47 -1.50 4.89
N ALA A 63 -5.76 -0.43 4.55
CA ALA A 63 -5.68 0.76 5.41
C ALA A 63 -5.24 2.00 4.65
N ILE A 64 -5.46 3.16 5.27
CA ILE A 64 -4.85 4.43 4.86
C ILE A 64 -3.95 4.92 5.99
N VAL A 65 -2.71 5.24 5.68
CA VAL A 65 -1.72 5.75 6.62
C VAL A 65 -1.50 7.23 6.36
N TYR A 66 -1.83 8.07 7.34
CA TYR A 66 -1.58 9.51 7.32
C TYR A 66 -0.38 9.83 8.21
N ARG A 67 0.58 10.61 7.70
CA ARG A 67 1.72 11.07 8.48
C ARG A 67 1.52 12.52 8.93
N VAL A 68 1.41 12.71 10.24
CA VAL A 68 1.40 14.04 10.87
C VAL A 68 2.61 14.14 11.79
N GLY A 69 3.62 14.91 11.38
CA GLY A 69 4.90 15.01 12.09
C GLY A 69 5.61 13.65 12.22
N GLY A 70 5.86 13.24 13.47
CA GLY A 70 6.50 11.96 13.80
C GLY A 70 5.53 10.76 13.89
N THR A 71 4.23 11.00 13.85
CA THR A 71 3.19 10.01 14.12
C THR A 71 2.55 9.51 12.83
N TYR A 72 2.33 8.20 12.74
CA TYR A 72 1.54 7.59 11.68
C TYR A 72 0.14 7.29 12.22
N TYR A 73 -0.88 7.86 11.60
CA TYR A 73 -2.28 7.60 11.93
C TYR A 73 -2.83 6.60 10.93
N VAL A 74 -3.16 5.41 11.42
CA VAL A 74 -3.69 4.32 10.61
C VAL A 74 -5.21 4.34 10.70
N ASN A 75 -5.88 4.52 9.57
CA ASN A 75 -7.30 4.31 9.44
C ASN A 75 -7.54 2.97 8.74
N ARG A 76 -8.35 2.09 9.34
CA ARG A 76 -8.89 0.89 8.68
C ARG A 76 -10.36 1.16 8.38
N PRO A 77 -10.69 1.68 7.19
CA PRO A 77 -12.05 2.14 6.92
C PRO A 77 -12.99 0.97 6.66
N ASN A 78 -14.29 1.25 6.67
CA ASN A 78 -15.24 0.35 6.03
C ASN A 78 -15.00 0.35 4.52
N ASN A 79 -15.32 -0.78 3.89
CA ASN A 79 -15.09 -1.01 2.46
C ASN A 79 -13.61 -0.94 2.07
N ALA A 80 -12.71 -1.32 2.99
CA ALA A 80 -11.28 -1.31 2.75
C ALA A 80 -10.90 -2.11 1.50
N GLU A 81 -11.67 -3.13 1.11
CA GLU A 81 -11.50 -3.93 -0.11
C GLU A 81 -11.48 -3.11 -1.41
N ASN A 82 -12.05 -1.90 -1.40
CA ASN A 82 -12.02 -0.96 -2.53
C ASN A 82 -10.74 -0.14 -2.58
N LEU A 83 -9.91 -0.13 -1.52
CA LEU A 83 -8.67 0.61 -1.51
C LEU A 83 -7.67 -0.01 -2.49
N ASP A 84 -7.21 0.83 -3.40
CA ASP A 84 -6.15 0.54 -4.34
C ASP A 84 -5.16 1.71 -4.35
N SER A 85 -3.87 1.40 -4.22
CA SER A 85 -2.78 2.38 -4.20
C SER A 85 -2.69 3.23 -5.46
N ASP A 86 -3.27 2.79 -6.58
CA ASP A 86 -3.36 3.57 -7.81
C ASP A 86 -4.51 4.58 -7.79
N ASN A 87 -5.40 4.55 -6.80
CA ASN A 87 -6.53 5.48 -6.71
C ASN A 87 -6.14 6.85 -6.13
N ILE A 88 -6.89 7.87 -6.53
CA ILE A 88 -6.88 9.21 -5.94
C ILE A 88 -7.94 9.25 -4.83
N LEU A 89 -7.53 9.67 -3.64
CA LEU A 89 -8.43 9.91 -2.51
C LEU A 89 -9.06 11.29 -2.64
N VAL A 90 -10.35 11.35 -2.95
CA VAL A 90 -11.11 12.60 -2.99
C VAL A 90 -11.92 12.72 -1.71
N THR A 91 -11.49 13.63 -0.84
CA THR A 91 -12.13 13.85 0.45
C THR A 91 -12.93 15.14 0.42
N LYS A 92 -14.21 15.08 0.80
CA LYS A 92 -15.01 16.28 1.04
C LYS A 92 -14.97 16.62 2.52
N LEU A 93 -14.20 17.64 2.86
CA LEU A 93 -14.01 18.07 4.24
C LEU A 93 -15.01 19.17 4.59
N TYR A 94 -15.62 19.06 5.78
CA TYR A 94 -16.44 20.12 6.37
C TYR A 94 -15.68 20.95 7.40
N SER A 95 -14.46 20.53 7.75
CA SER A 95 -13.56 21.21 8.68
C SER A 95 -12.10 21.03 8.23
N SER A 96 -11.14 21.65 8.92
CA SER A 96 -9.69 21.42 8.68
C SER A 96 -9.19 20.07 9.20
N GLN A 97 -10.07 19.25 9.78
CA GLN A 97 -9.77 17.93 10.31
C GLN A 97 -10.34 16.84 9.39
N LEU A 98 -9.67 15.70 9.37
CA LEU A 98 -10.20 14.45 8.83
C LEU A 98 -10.69 13.61 10.01
N CYS A 99 -11.98 13.32 10.03
CA CYS A 99 -12.64 12.65 11.13
C CYS A 99 -13.17 11.27 10.75
N ARG A 100 -13.42 10.43 11.75
CA ARG A 100 -14.20 9.20 11.59
C ARG A 100 -15.55 9.56 10.97
N LEU A 101 -16.11 8.63 10.19
CA LEU A 101 -17.33 8.78 9.39
C LEU A 101 -17.21 9.71 8.17
N ASP A 102 -16.11 10.46 8.02
CA ASP A 102 -15.86 11.12 6.74
C ASP A 102 -15.77 10.07 5.64
N THR A 103 -16.36 10.38 4.48
CA THR A 103 -16.36 9.51 3.32
C THR A 103 -15.35 9.98 2.30
N ILE A 104 -14.51 9.05 1.84
CA ILE A 104 -13.53 9.29 0.79
C ILE A 104 -14.04 8.63 -0.48
N GLN A 105 -14.17 9.41 -1.56
CA GLN A 105 -14.40 8.87 -2.89
C GLN A 105 -13.08 8.41 -3.49
N LEU A 106 -13.10 7.25 -4.12
CA LEU A 106 -11.96 6.69 -4.84
C LEU A 106 -12.12 6.97 -6.33
N ARG A 107 -11.11 7.57 -6.93
CA ARG A 107 -11.06 7.87 -8.37
C ARG A 107 -9.87 7.20 -9.01
N ASP A 108 -10.03 6.76 -10.25
CA ASP A 108 -8.90 6.25 -11.01
C ASP A 108 -7.91 7.37 -11.33
N ARG A 109 -6.61 7.10 -11.24
CA ARG A 109 -5.58 8.12 -11.47
C ARG A 109 -5.35 8.41 -12.95
N THR A 110 -5.52 7.40 -13.80
CA THR A 110 -5.34 7.52 -15.25
C THR A 110 -6.59 8.06 -15.93
N MET A 111 -7.76 7.71 -15.43
CA MET A 111 -9.08 8.15 -15.90
C MET A 111 -9.91 8.71 -14.74
N PRO A 112 -9.67 9.95 -14.28
CA PRO A 112 -10.32 10.53 -13.09
C PRO A 112 -11.86 10.55 -13.11
N SER A 113 -12.48 10.49 -14.30
CA SER A 113 -13.92 10.36 -14.45
C SER A 113 -14.46 9.00 -14.00
N MET A 114 -13.63 7.96 -14.00
CA MET A 114 -13.97 6.62 -13.52
C MET A 114 -14.01 6.61 -11.99
N TRP A 115 -15.14 6.13 -11.46
CA TRP A 115 -15.37 6.05 -10.03
C TRP A 115 -15.10 4.63 -9.53
N ASN A 116 -14.15 4.49 -8.61
CA ASN A 116 -13.73 3.21 -8.05
C ASN A 116 -14.42 2.94 -6.69
N GLY A 117 -15.51 3.68 -6.40
CA GLY A 117 -16.29 3.53 -5.19
C GLY A 117 -15.91 4.51 -4.07
N PHE A 118 -16.18 4.11 -2.83
CA PHE A 118 -15.91 4.94 -1.66
C PHE A 118 -15.50 4.06 -0.47
N VAL A 119 -14.90 4.72 0.51
CA VAL A 119 -14.63 4.17 1.85
C VAL A 119 -15.13 5.14 2.90
N SER A 120 -15.59 4.61 4.04
CA SER A 120 -16.00 5.42 5.19
C SER A 120 -14.99 5.25 6.31
N LEU A 121 -14.41 6.36 6.76
CA LEU A 121 -13.33 6.35 7.73
C LEU A 121 -13.80 5.87 9.11
N GLN A 122 -12.91 5.16 9.80
CA GLN A 122 -13.09 4.75 11.19
C GLN A 122 -12.23 5.60 12.13
N ASP A 123 -12.06 5.17 13.37
CA ASP A 123 -11.07 5.80 14.25
C ASP A 123 -9.64 5.63 13.71
N PHE A 124 -8.79 6.60 14.04
CA PHE A 124 -7.39 6.61 13.66
C PHE A 124 -6.54 6.09 14.82
N VAL A 125 -5.77 5.03 14.58
CA VAL A 125 -4.81 4.53 15.56
C VAL A 125 -3.47 5.23 15.36
N PRO A 126 -2.97 6.03 16.33
CA PRO A 126 -1.66 6.66 16.22
C PRO A 126 -0.55 5.65 16.50
N TYR A 127 0.50 5.67 15.70
CA TYR A 127 1.71 4.88 15.85
C TYR A 127 2.92 5.80 15.99
N THR A 128 3.52 5.80 17.18
CA THR A 128 4.66 6.64 17.53
C THR A 128 5.89 5.79 17.79
N LYS A 129 7.08 6.36 17.58
CA LYS A 129 8.30 5.71 18.05
C LYS A 129 8.30 5.70 19.58
N PRO A 130 8.78 4.63 20.23
CA PRO A 130 9.03 4.63 21.66
C PRO A 130 9.84 5.86 22.05
N LYS A 131 9.48 6.49 23.17
CA LYS A 131 10.35 7.53 23.75
C LYS A 131 11.60 6.82 24.23
N THR A 132 12.75 7.14 23.64
CA THR A 132 14.03 6.77 24.25
C THR A 132 14.11 7.52 25.57
N ALA A 133 14.15 6.79 26.68
CA ALA A 133 14.47 7.40 27.97
C ALA A 133 15.84 8.06 27.84
N LYS A 134 15.90 9.36 28.12
CA LYS A 134 17.13 10.14 28.11
C LYS A 134 17.78 10.10 29.48
#